data_AF-A0A9N8YKC5-F1
#
_entry.id   AF-A0A9N8YKC5-F1
#
_cell.length_a   1.000
_cell.length_b   1.000
_cell.length_c   1.000
_cell.angle_alpha   90.00
_cell.angle_beta   90.00
_cell.angle_gamma   90.00
#
_symmetry.space_group_name_H-M   'P 1'
#
loop_
_entity.id
_entity.type
_entity.pdbx_description
1 polymer ?
#
loop_
_entity_poly.entity_id
_entity_poly.type
_entity_poly.pdbx_seq_one_letter_code
_entity_poly.pdbx_strand_id
1 'polypeptide(L)'
;MPNESNNYSTRTFNEDYPNSSRIVATYVSGSITFVSWYNIISLGHYSTKVVMTQTNSIEGRQCWIPNNYIVKTEMGKRKLHCEIKYTSNQRVKYFIFWKENSAKWIVYSEKSLLNVGQKATKLSGPQIFGLDIGKLHQFRLEISNKSITSRKRPLSLIQSKSGQSKHFTAFGKGSEQNLHP
;
A
#
# COMPACT_ATOMS: atom_id res chain seq x y z
N MET A 1 20.00 -10.61 -36.51
CA MET A 1 19.03 -10.08 -35.52
C MET A 1 19.70 -10.09 -34.17
N PRO A 2 20.37 -8.99 -33.74
CA PRO A 2 21.02 -8.96 -32.44
C PRO A 2 19.99 -8.70 -31.34
N ASN A 3 20.19 -9.44 -30.26
CA ASN A 3 19.44 -9.47 -29.02
C ASN A 3 19.47 -8.06 -28.38
N GLU A 4 18.32 -7.39 -28.26
CA GLU A 4 18.21 -6.11 -27.53
C GLU A 4 18.37 -6.37 -26.02
N SER A 5 19.62 -6.50 -25.58
CA SER A 5 19.99 -6.54 -24.17
C SER A 5 19.78 -5.15 -23.56
N ASN A 6 18.55 -4.95 -23.07
CA ASN A 6 18.10 -4.05 -22.02
C ASN A 6 19.18 -3.18 -21.33
N ASN A 7 19.49 -2.03 -21.93
CA ASN A 7 20.10 -0.88 -21.28
C ASN A 7 19.04 -0.15 -20.42
N TYR A 8 18.62 -0.72 -19.29
CA TYR A 8 17.71 -0.02 -18.39
C TYR A 8 18.46 1.05 -17.58
N SER A 9 18.30 2.32 -17.96
CA SER A 9 18.63 3.47 -17.10
C SER A 9 17.65 3.57 -15.94
N THR A 10 18.10 4.10 -14.80
CA THR A 10 17.29 4.33 -13.61
C THR A 10 16.22 5.39 -13.88
N ARG A 11 14.97 5.04 -13.60
CA ARG A 11 13.84 5.97 -13.60
C ARG A 11 13.99 6.94 -12.43
N THR A 12 13.97 8.24 -12.69
CA THR A 12 14.07 9.28 -11.66
C THR A 12 12.72 9.97 -11.45
N PHE A 13 12.50 10.47 -10.24
CA PHE A 13 11.26 11.14 -9.84
C PHE A 13 11.56 12.54 -9.33
N ASN A 14 10.88 13.54 -9.86
CA ASN A 14 10.82 14.89 -9.31
C ASN A 14 9.49 15.04 -8.60
N GLU A 15 9.54 15.11 -7.26
CA GLU A 15 8.39 15.03 -6.38
C GLU A 15 8.55 15.98 -5.19
N ASP A 16 7.45 16.68 -4.86
CA ASP A 16 7.29 17.49 -3.65
C ASP A 16 6.03 17.04 -2.90
N TYR A 17 5.85 15.71 -2.80
CA TYR A 17 4.71 15.13 -2.09
C TYR A 17 4.92 15.26 -0.57
N PRO A 18 3.92 15.75 0.20
CA PRO A 18 2.51 15.88 -0.13
C PRO A 18 2.08 17.31 -0.51
N ASN A 19 3.00 18.27 -0.58
CA ASN A 19 2.71 19.66 -0.95
C ASN A 19 2.16 19.77 -2.38
N SER A 20 2.64 18.89 -3.26
CA SER A 20 2.13 18.68 -4.61
C SER A 20 1.69 17.23 -4.81
N SER A 21 0.48 17.04 -5.33
CA SER A 21 0.00 15.74 -5.79
C SER A 21 0.62 15.31 -7.12
N ARG A 22 1.28 16.24 -7.83
CA ARG A 22 1.87 16.00 -9.14
C ARG A 22 3.31 15.57 -9.01
N ILE A 23 3.64 14.44 -9.62
CA ILE A 23 4.99 13.84 -9.67
C ILE A 23 5.38 13.67 -11.12
N VAL A 24 6.61 14.09 -11.45
CA VAL A 24 7.19 13.91 -12.78
C VAL A 24 8.17 12.76 -12.71
N ALA A 25 8.02 11.78 -13.60
CA ALA A 25 8.96 10.68 -13.73
C ALA A 25 9.68 10.78 -15.06
N THR A 26 11.00 10.66 -15.02
CA THR A 26 11.86 10.73 -16.20
C THR A 26 12.58 9.40 -16.36
N TYR A 27 12.61 8.88 -17.58
CA TYR A 27 13.32 7.66 -17.94
C TYR A 27 14.14 7.92 -19.20
N VAL A 28 15.43 7.60 -19.15
CA VAL A 28 16.34 7.78 -20.28
C VAL A 28 16.62 6.40 -20.90
N SER A 29 16.47 6.26 -22.20
CA SER A 29 16.89 5.07 -22.94
C SER A 29 17.75 5.49 -24.11
N GLY A 30 19.05 5.16 -24.05
CA GLY A 30 20.04 5.73 -24.96
C GLY A 30 20.07 7.26 -24.85
N SER A 31 19.80 7.94 -25.96
CA SER A 31 19.70 9.41 -26.04
C SER A 31 18.28 9.96 -25.86
N ILE A 32 17.27 9.09 -25.76
CA ILE A 32 15.86 9.50 -25.71
C ILE A 32 15.41 9.61 -24.26
N THR A 33 14.80 10.75 -23.92
CA THR A 33 14.17 10.97 -22.63
C THR A 33 12.66 10.82 -22.74
N PHE A 34 12.10 9.91 -21.95
CA PHE A 34 10.67 9.69 -21.79
C PHE A 34 10.20 10.34 -20.49
N VAL A 35 9.10 11.09 -20.57
CA VAL A 35 8.49 11.75 -19.42
C VAL A 35 7.11 11.18 -19.18
N SER A 36 6.81 10.92 -17.91
CA SER A 36 5.48 10.53 -17.43
C SER A 36 5.07 11.43 -16.29
N TRP A 37 3.78 11.70 -16.19
CA TRP A 37 3.21 12.47 -15.09
C TRP A 37 2.25 11.62 -14.28
N TYR A 38 2.32 11.78 -12.97
CA TYR A 38 1.40 11.16 -12.02
C TYR A 38 0.72 12.27 -11.25
N ASN A 39 -0.59 12.20 -11.13
CA ASN A 39 -1.36 13.06 -10.26
C ASN A 39 -2.09 12.19 -9.24
N ILE A 40 -1.61 12.21 -7.99
CA ILE A 40 -2.13 11.39 -6.90
C ILE A 40 -3.45 12.00 -6.41
N ILE A 41 -4.56 11.32 -6.70
CA ILE A 41 -5.90 11.77 -6.29
C ILE A 41 -6.23 11.25 -4.88
N SER A 42 -5.86 9.99 -4.61
CA SER A 42 -5.97 9.38 -3.28
C SER A 42 -4.76 8.52 -3.06
N LEU A 43 -4.02 8.76 -1.96
CA LEU A 43 -2.84 7.96 -1.61
C LEU A 43 -3.22 6.53 -1.20
N GLY A 44 -4.43 6.33 -0.67
CA GLY A 44 -4.84 5.06 -0.09
C GLY A 44 -4.08 4.73 1.21
N HIS A 45 -4.31 3.53 1.72
CA HIS A 45 -3.67 3.02 2.95
C HIS A 45 -3.33 1.55 2.81
N TYR A 46 -2.34 1.08 3.56
CA TYR A 46 -2.08 -0.35 3.64
C TYR A 46 -3.11 -1.03 4.54
N SER A 47 -3.61 -2.18 4.09
CA SER A 47 -4.43 -3.07 4.91
C SER A 47 -3.59 -3.64 6.05
N THR A 48 -4.24 -4.06 7.14
CA THR A 48 -3.57 -4.78 8.25
C THR A 48 -2.86 -6.05 7.78
N LYS A 49 -3.45 -6.73 6.79
CA LYS A 49 -2.79 -7.79 6.02
C LYS A 49 -2.36 -7.23 4.67
N VAL A 50 -1.08 -6.89 4.56
CA VAL A 50 -0.52 -6.29 3.35
C VAL A 50 -0.43 -7.35 2.26
N VAL A 51 -0.96 -7.03 1.08
CA VAL A 51 -0.73 -7.82 -0.14
C VAL A 51 0.44 -7.19 -0.88
N MET A 52 1.39 -8.02 -1.27
CA MET A 52 2.54 -7.62 -2.07
C MET A 52 2.40 -8.18 -3.48
N THR A 53 2.87 -7.43 -4.48
CA THR A 53 3.02 -7.94 -5.84
C THR A 53 4.46 -7.80 -6.28
N GLN A 54 4.95 -8.74 -7.07
CA GLN A 54 6.29 -8.64 -7.65
C GLN A 54 6.27 -7.58 -8.76
N THR A 55 7.25 -6.69 -8.72
CA THR A 55 7.57 -5.84 -9.87
C THR A 55 8.51 -6.60 -10.80
N ASN A 56 8.43 -6.34 -12.11
CA ASN A 56 9.33 -6.96 -13.10
C ASN A 56 10.78 -6.44 -13.02
N SER A 57 11.21 -5.89 -11.88
CA SER A 57 12.62 -5.55 -11.67
C SER A 57 13.44 -6.84 -11.64
N ILE A 58 14.65 -6.82 -12.22
CA ILE A 58 15.64 -7.92 -12.16
C ILE A 58 15.89 -8.37 -10.70
N GLU A 59 15.69 -7.48 -9.73
CA GLU A 59 15.86 -7.72 -8.30
C GLU A 59 14.64 -8.35 -7.60
N GLY A 60 13.55 -8.66 -8.31
CA GLY A 60 12.35 -9.24 -7.71
C GLY A 60 11.69 -8.34 -6.65
N ARG A 61 11.92 -7.01 -6.70
CA ARG A 61 11.37 -6.06 -5.73
C ARG A 61 9.86 -6.21 -5.67
N GLN A 62 9.35 -6.41 -4.47
CA GLN A 62 7.93 -6.50 -4.20
C GLN A 62 7.40 -5.13 -3.81
N CYS A 63 6.28 -4.70 -4.40
CA CYS A 63 5.59 -3.49 -4.00
C CYS A 63 4.36 -3.81 -3.17
N TRP A 64 4.17 -3.04 -2.10
CA TRP A 64 3.00 -3.15 -1.23
C TRP A 64 1.80 -2.51 -1.90
N ILE A 65 0.67 -3.20 -1.88
CA ILE A 65 -0.54 -2.74 -2.56
C ILE A 65 -1.41 -1.92 -1.59
N PRO A 66 -1.65 -0.63 -1.87
CA PRO A 66 -2.55 0.19 -1.07
C PRO A 66 -4.02 -0.06 -1.44
N ASN A 67 -4.89 -0.01 -0.45
CA ASN A 67 -6.34 0.05 -0.63
C ASN A 67 -6.80 1.49 -0.90
N ASN A 68 -7.85 1.65 -1.71
CA ASN A 68 -8.46 2.93 -2.08
C ASN A 68 -7.46 3.94 -2.69
N TYR A 69 -6.45 3.44 -3.41
CA TYR A 69 -5.48 4.27 -4.13
C TYR A 69 -6.04 4.69 -5.48
N ILE A 70 -5.87 5.97 -5.81
CA ILE A 70 -6.33 6.57 -7.07
C ILE A 70 -5.25 7.49 -7.61
N VAL A 71 -4.86 7.27 -8.86
CA VAL A 71 -3.87 8.09 -9.56
C VAL A 71 -4.31 8.34 -11.00
N LYS A 72 -4.05 9.55 -11.50
CA LYS A 72 -4.10 9.83 -12.93
C LYS A 72 -2.69 9.81 -13.49
N THR A 73 -2.48 9.01 -14.52
CA THR A 73 -1.16 8.81 -15.13
C THR A 73 -1.21 9.28 -16.57
N GLU A 74 -0.26 10.13 -16.96
CA GLU A 74 -0.09 10.59 -18.33
C GLU A 74 1.24 10.08 -18.88
N MET A 75 1.18 9.33 -19.99
CA MET A 75 2.32 8.73 -20.67
C MET A 75 2.18 8.95 -22.17
N GLY A 76 3.02 9.83 -22.72
CA GLY A 76 2.87 10.29 -24.10
C GLY A 76 1.49 10.93 -24.32
N LYS A 77 0.73 10.43 -25.29
CA LYS A 77 -0.62 10.93 -25.61
C LYS A 77 -1.75 10.30 -24.79
N ARG A 78 -1.45 9.34 -23.91
CA ARG A 78 -2.46 8.59 -23.15
C ARG A 78 -2.61 9.15 -21.74
N LYS A 79 -3.87 9.44 -21.37
CA LYS A 79 -4.26 9.81 -20.02
C LYS A 79 -5.09 8.68 -19.41
N LEU A 80 -4.56 8.10 -18.35
CA LEU A 80 -5.13 6.97 -17.64
C LEU A 80 -5.62 7.44 -16.27
N HIS A 81 -6.75 6.91 -15.83
CA HIS A 81 -7.21 6.99 -14.46
C HIS A 81 -7.15 5.60 -13.88
N CYS A 82 -6.40 5.42 -12.80
CA CYS A 82 -6.07 4.12 -12.24
C CYS A 82 -6.58 4.03 -10.80
N GLU A 83 -7.26 2.95 -10.47
CA GLU A 83 -7.80 2.71 -9.12
C GLU A 83 -7.38 1.34 -8.59
N ILE A 84 -7.12 1.27 -7.29
CA ILE A 84 -6.91 0.02 -6.55
C ILE A 84 -7.95 -0.04 -5.42
N LYS A 85 -8.71 -1.12 -5.38
CA LYS A 85 -9.72 -1.37 -4.35
C LYS A 85 -9.63 -2.79 -3.83
N TYR A 86 -9.72 -2.96 -2.51
CA TYR A 86 -9.88 -4.27 -1.89
C TYR A 86 -11.36 -4.61 -1.79
N THR A 87 -11.70 -5.87 -2.00
CA THR A 87 -13.03 -6.41 -1.67
C THR A 87 -13.09 -6.80 -0.20
N SER A 88 -14.31 -7.06 0.30
CA SER A 88 -14.55 -7.62 1.63
C SER A 88 -13.72 -8.87 1.94
N ASN A 89 -13.38 -9.65 0.90
CA ASN A 89 -12.63 -10.91 1.03
C ASN A 89 -11.11 -10.70 0.89
N GLN A 90 -10.62 -9.47 1.06
CA GLN A 90 -9.21 -9.07 0.89
C GLN A 90 -8.62 -9.31 -0.50
N ARG A 91 -9.47 -9.53 -1.51
CA ARG A 91 -9.03 -9.66 -2.90
C ARG A 91 -8.85 -8.27 -3.49
N VAL A 92 -7.72 -8.06 -4.17
CA VAL A 92 -7.43 -6.77 -4.77
C VAL A 92 -8.02 -6.69 -6.18
N LYS A 93 -8.65 -5.56 -6.49
CA LYS A 93 -9.12 -5.19 -7.82
C LYS A 93 -8.35 -3.98 -8.31
N TYR A 94 -7.82 -4.11 -9.51
CA TYR A 94 -7.11 -3.05 -10.22
C TYR A 94 -7.98 -2.59 -11.38
N PHE A 95 -8.14 -1.28 -11.54
CA PHE A 95 -8.92 -0.69 -12.62
C PHE A 95 -8.05 0.33 -13.36
N ILE A 96 -8.12 0.30 -14.70
CA ILE A 96 -7.60 1.35 -15.56
C ILE A 96 -8.74 1.84 -16.44
N PHE A 97 -8.95 3.15 -16.43
CA PHE A 97 -9.93 3.85 -17.24
C PHE A 97 -9.19 4.81 -18.17
N TRP A 98 -9.63 4.89 -19.43
CA TRP A 98 -9.13 5.90 -20.35
C TRP A 98 -10.24 6.35 -21.30
N LYS A 99 -9.99 7.47 -21.99
CA LYS A 99 -10.85 7.95 -23.05
C LYS A 99 -10.10 7.94 -24.37
N GLU A 100 -10.76 7.47 -25.42
CA GLU A 100 -10.23 7.45 -26.78
C GLU A 100 -11.38 7.76 -27.74
N ASN A 101 -11.22 8.77 -28.59
CA ASN A 101 -12.25 9.20 -29.56
C ASN A 101 -13.66 9.35 -28.93
N SER A 102 -13.73 10.04 -27.79
CA SER A 102 -14.95 10.24 -26.97
C SER A 102 -15.55 8.99 -26.29
N ALA A 103 -15.09 7.78 -26.64
CA ALA A 103 -15.45 6.56 -25.95
C ALA A 103 -14.69 6.43 -24.61
N LYS A 104 -15.36 5.91 -23.58
CA LYS A 104 -14.76 5.56 -22.29
C LYS A 104 -14.47 4.06 -22.27
N TRP A 105 -13.23 3.73 -21.97
CA TRP A 105 -12.76 2.36 -21.85
C TRP A 105 -12.41 2.02 -20.41
N ILE A 106 -12.61 0.76 -20.03
CA ILE A 106 -12.28 0.21 -18.72
C ILE A 106 -11.68 -1.18 -18.89
N VAL A 107 -10.60 -1.44 -18.16
CA VAL A 107 -10.08 -2.79 -17.95
C VAL A 107 -9.88 -3.00 -16.45
N TYR A 108 -10.22 -4.18 -15.96
CA TYR A 108 -9.94 -4.57 -14.59
C TYR A 108 -9.30 -5.96 -14.50
N SER A 109 -8.61 -6.20 -13.39
CA SER A 109 -8.02 -7.50 -13.04
C SER A 109 -8.11 -7.71 -11.54
N GLU A 110 -8.40 -8.95 -11.17
CA GLU A 110 -8.34 -9.42 -9.78
C GLU A 110 -7.09 -10.28 -9.50
N LYS A 111 -6.32 -10.60 -10.55
CA LYS A 111 -5.24 -11.60 -10.49
C LYS A 111 -3.85 -10.98 -10.49
N SER A 112 -3.64 -9.95 -11.32
CA SER A 112 -2.31 -9.34 -11.48
C SER A 112 -2.42 -7.94 -12.07
N LEU A 113 -1.54 -7.06 -11.59
CA LEU A 113 -1.32 -5.70 -12.08
C LEU A 113 -0.75 -5.71 -13.51
N LEU A 114 0.03 -6.74 -13.84
CA LEU A 114 0.63 -6.95 -15.17
C LEU A 114 -0.45 -7.12 -16.24
N ASN A 115 -1.48 -7.93 -15.95
CA ASN A 115 -2.54 -8.23 -16.90
C ASN A 115 -3.35 -6.98 -17.29
N VAL A 116 -3.48 -5.99 -16.38
CA VAL A 116 -4.19 -4.74 -16.69
C VAL A 116 -3.31 -3.83 -17.53
N GLY A 117 -2.03 -3.70 -17.17
CA GLY A 117 -1.09 -2.86 -17.91
C GLY A 117 -0.87 -3.33 -19.35
N GLN A 118 -0.73 -4.64 -19.56
CA GLN A 118 -0.59 -5.21 -20.90
C GLN A 118 -1.84 -4.97 -21.77
N LYS A 119 -3.04 -5.15 -21.20
CA LYS A 119 -4.31 -4.92 -21.91
C LYS A 119 -4.57 -3.45 -22.23
N ALA A 120 -4.14 -2.53 -21.37
CA ALA A 120 -4.42 -1.10 -21.54
C ALA A 120 -3.37 -0.38 -22.39
N THR A 121 -2.07 -0.64 -22.18
CA THR A 121 -1.00 0.17 -22.78
C THR A 121 0.25 -0.60 -23.19
N LYS A 122 0.29 -1.93 -23.01
CA LYS A 122 1.51 -2.77 -23.15
C LYS A 122 2.64 -2.43 -22.16
N LEU A 123 2.38 -1.56 -21.17
CA LEU A 123 3.35 -1.17 -20.15
C LEU A 123 3.19 -1.99 -18.87
N SER A 124 4.22 -1.93 -18.02
CA SER A 124 4.21 -2.59 -16.71
C SER A 124 3.15 -1.98 -15.80
N GLY A 125 2.30 -2.82 -15.20
CA GLY A 125 1.26 -2.41 -14.26
C GLY A 125 1.80 -1.52 -13.11
N PRO A 126 2.83 -1.94 -12.36
CA PRO A 126 3.42 -1.12 -11.30
C PRO A 126 3.81 0.28 -11.77
N GLN A 127 4.38 0.39 -12.98
CA GLN A 127 4.78 1.66 -13.57
C GLN A 127 3.56 2.54 -13.86
N ILE A 128 2.51 2.00 -14.49
CA ILE A 128 1.28 2.77 -14.78
C ILE A 128 0.64 3.31 -13.50
N PHE A 129 0.63 2.51 -12.44
CA PHE A 129 0.07 2.90 -11.14
C PHE A 129 1.03 3.75 -10.30
N GLY A 130 2.31 3.89 -10.69
CA GLY A 130 3.32 4.61 -9.90
C GLY A 130 3.57 3.97 -8.53
N LEU A 131 3.46 2.64 -8.44
CA LEU A 131 3.72 1.92 -7.17
C LEU A 131 5.20 1.83 -6.82
N ASP A 132 6.07 2.10 -7.80
CA ASP A 132 7.53 2.20 -7.67
C ASP A 132 7.99 3.55 -7.11
N ILE A 133 7.08 4.51 -6.91
CA ILE A 133 7.39 5.83 -6.35
C ILE A 133 7.62 5.71 -4.83
N GLY A 134 8.90 5.74 -4.43
CA GLY A 134 9.32 5.50 -3.05
C GLY A 134 8.74 6.47 -2.02
N LYS A 135 8.61 7.77 -2.35
CA LYS A 135 8.05 8.78 -1.45
C LYS A 135 6.60 8.48 -1.07
N LEU A 136 5.79 8.00 -2.01
CA LEU A 136 4.41 7.61 -1.73
C LEU A 136 4.34 6.40 -0.79
N HIS A 137 5.26 5.45 -0.94
CA HIS A 137 5.36 4.33 -0.01
C HIS A 137 5.71 4.79 1.40
N GLN A 138 6.73 5.64 1.55
CA GLN A 138 7.14 6.22 2.84
C GLN A 138 5.98 6.96 3.53
N PHE A 139 5.26 7.82 2.80
CA PHE A 139 4.12 8.54 3.36
C PHE A 139 3.01 7.63 3.89
N ARG A 140 2.73 6.52 3.18
CA ARG A 140 1.74 5.52 3.66
C ARG A 140 2.18 4.84 4.96
N LEU A 141 3.47 4.53 5.09
CA LEU A 141 4.02 3.95 6.31
C LEU A 141 3.91 4.93 7.49
N GLU A 142 4.25 6.21 7.28
CA GLU A 142 4.12 7.24 8.32
C GLU A 142 2.68 7.40 8.81
N ILE A 143 1.71 7.46 7.91
CA ILE A 143 0.28 7.55 8.27
C ILE A 143 -0.16 6.32 9.07
N SER A 144 0.27 5.14 8.65
CA SER A 144 -0.06 3.88 9.31
C SER A 144 0.50 3.86 10.75
N ASN A 145 1.75 4.28 10.93
CA ASN A 145 2.43 4.33 12.23
C ASN A 145 1.82 5.37 13.18
N LYS A 146 1.49 6.57 12.67
CA LYS A 146 0.81 7.62 13.45
C LYS A 146 -0.56 7.16 13.99
N SER A 147 -1.28 6.34 13.22
CA SER A 147 -2.57 5.77 13.67
C SER A 147 -2.44 4.76 14.82
N ILE A 148 -1.26 4.14 14.98
CA ILE A 148 -0.97 3.18 16.05
C ILE A 148 -0.56 3.91 17.33
N THR A 149 0.23 4.99 17.21
CA THR A 149 0.69 5.76 18.38
C THR A 149 -0.42 6.58 19.03
N SER A 150 -1.38 7.12 18.26
CA SER A 150 -2.52 7.87 18.80
C SER A 150 -3.56 7.01 19.53
N ARG A 151 -3.54 5.68 19.35
CA ARG A 151 -4.40 4.74 20.09
C ARG A 151 -3.84 4.30 21.43
N LYS A 152 -2.58 4.64 21.75
CA LYS A 152 -2.04 4.39 23.08
C LYS A 152 -2.56 5.48 24.01
N ARG A 153 -3.47 5.13 24.91
CA ARG A 153 -3.83 5.98 26.07
C ARG A 153 -2.54 6.42 26.76
N PRO A 154 -2.40 7.69 27.19
CA PRO A 154 -1.27 8.09 28.01
C PRO A 154 -1.21 7.21 29.26
N LEU A 155 -0.08 6.56 29.51
CA LEU A 155 0.16 5.76 30.71
C LEU A 155 0.33 6.63 31.98
N SER A 156 0.04 7.93 31.91
CA SER A 156 0.23 8.87 33.03
C SER A 156 -0.96 9.02 33.97
N LEU A 157 -1.94 8.10 33.97
CA LEU A 157 -2.98 8.05 35.00
C LEU A 157 -3.05 6.68 35.67
N ILE A 158 -1.89 6.15 36.07
CA ILE A 158 -1.82 5.17 37.17
C ILE A 158 -1.03 5.86 38.29
N GLN A 159 -1.72 6.69 39.07
CA GLN A 159 -1.25 6.99 40.41
C GLN A 159 -1.41 5.70 41.23
N SER A 160 -0.34 4.91 41.27
CA SER A 160 -0.18 3.78 42.16
C SER A 160 -0.14 4.28 43.60
N LYS A 161 -1.29 4.25 44.28
CA LYS A 161 -1.31 4.24 45.75
C LYS A 161 -0.99 2.82 46.22
N SER A 162 0.30 2.60 46.43
CA SER A 162 0.83 1.52 47.27
C SER A 162 0.18 1.58 48.66
N GLY A 163 -0.42 0.47 49.09
CA GLY A 163 -1.09 0.32 50.38
C GLY A 163 -1.14 -1.14 50.80
N GLN A 164 0.01 -1.64 51.25
CA GLN A 164 0.24 -2.74 52.19
C GLN A 164 -0.55 -4.06 52.02
N SER A 165 0.21 -5.10 51.66
CA SER A 165 -0.11 -6.50 51.91
C SER A 165 -0.38 -6.76 53.40
N LYS A 166 -1.48 -7.45 53.73
CA LYS A 166 -1.59 -8.21 54.99
C LYS A 166 -1.95 -9.66 54.68
N HIS A 167 -1.18 -10.52 55.31
CA HIS A 167 -1.13 -11.97 55.26
C HIS A 167 -2.49 -12.65 55.49
N PHE A 168 -2.73 -13.76 54.80
CA PHE A 168 -3.57 -14.83 55.32
C PHE A 168 -2.71 -16.09 55.46
N THR A 169 -2.46 -16.49 56.70
CA THR A 169 -1.86 -17.79 57.05
C THR A 169 -2.86 -18.66 57.79
N ALA A 170 -2.89 -19.92 57.35
CA ALA A 170 -3.05 -21.16 58.12
C ALA A 170 -4.45 -21.68 58.55
N PHE A 171 -4.79 -22.84 57.96
CA PHE A 171 -5.28 -24.10 58.55
C PHE A 171 -5.90 -24.11 59.97
N GLY A 172 -7.07 -24.74 60.06
CA GLY A 172 -7.63 -25.37 61.28
C GLY A 172 -8.60 -26.49 60.89
N LYS A 173 -8.57 -27.62 61.61
CA LYS A 173 -8.95 -28.99 61.22
C LYS A 173 -9.98 -29.57 62.20
N GLY A 174 -10.93 -30.40 61.71
CA GLY A 174 -11.78 -31.34 62.49
C GLY A 174 -12.95 -30.70 63.26
N SER A 175 -14.11 -31.32 63.49
CA SER A 175 -14.50 -32.74 63.49
C SER A 175 -16.04 -32.90 63.53
N GLU A 176 -16.56 -33.93 62.84
CA GLU A 176 -17.69 -34.85 63.12
C GLU A 176 -18.98 -34.39 63.85
N GLN A 177 -20.16 -34.77 63.32
CA GLN A 177 -21.00 -35.93 63.73
C GLN A 177 -22.42 -35.88 63.12
N ASN A 178 -22.84 -36.99 62.48
CA ASN A 178 -24.15 -37.71 62.53
C ASN A 178 -25.48 -36.92 62.35
N LEU A 179 -26.55 -37.38 61.68
CA LEU A 179 -27.14 -38.72 61.53
C LEU A 179 -28.26 -38.65 60.44
N HIS A 180 -28.48 -39.74 59.68
CA HIS A 180 -29.67 -40.03 58.83
C HIS A 180 -30.85 -40.48 59.74
N PRO A 181 -32.12 -40.67 59.28
CA PRO A 181 -32.56 -41.43 58.10
C PRO A 181 -33.38 -40.64 57.06
#